data_AF-A0A1J5GF04-F1
#
_entry.id   AF-A0A1J5GF04-F1
#
_cell.length_a   1.000
_cell.length_b   1.000
_cell.length_c   1.000
_cell.angle_alpha   90.00
_cell.angle_beta   90.00
_cell.angle_gamma   90.00
#
_symmetry.space_group_name_H-M   'P 1'
#
loop_
_entity.id
_entity.type
_entity.pdbx_description
1 polymer ?
#
loop_
_entity_poly.entity_id
_entity_poly.type
_entity_poly.pdbx_seq_one_letter_code
_entity_poly.pdbx_strand_id
1 'polypeptide(L)' 'MWILCLYLMGLNLSNRQIAQELDLDKDVVQDMTTQLREGIDQSKPEVNLSGSVECDEVYVTAGHKGQPE' A
#
# COMPACT_ATOMS: atom_id res chain seq x y z
N MET A 1 11.71 -13.81 -0.91
CA MET A 1 10.29 -13.67 -0.55
C MET A 1 9.97 -12.23 -0.14
N TRP A 2 10.22 -11.81 1.11
CA TRP A 2 9.85 -10.47 1.60
C TRP A 2 10.50 -9.30 0.83
N ILE A 3 11.80 -9.38 0.51
CA ILE A 3 12.53 -8.35 -0.26
C ILE A 3 11.97 -8.21 -1.69
N LEU A 4 11.53 -9.31 -2.30
CA LEU A 4 10.98 -9.31 -3.65
C LEU A 4 9.55 -8.75 -3.64
N CYS A 5 8.74 -9.10 -2.63
CA CYS A 5 7.43 -8.50 -2.40
C CYS A 5 7.53 -6.98 -2.18
N LEU A 6 8.52 -6.54 -1.40
CA LEU A 6 8.88 -5.13 -1.21
C LEU A 6 9.18 -4.42 -2.53
N TYR A 7 10.04 -5.03 -3.35
CA TYR A 7 10.41 -4.49 -4.65
C TYR A 7 9.19 -4.37 -5.58
N LEU A 8 8.36 -5.40 -5.67
CA LEU A 8 7.17 -5.41 -6.51
C LEU A 8 6.08 -4.43 -6.01
N MET A 9 5.93 -4.27 -4.69
CA MET A 9 5.05 -3.24 -4.11
C MET A 9 5.56 -1.82 -4.37
N GLY A 10 6.89 -1.62 -4.34
CA GLY A 10 7.53 -0.35 -4.70
C GLY A 10 7.32 0.04 -6.18
N LEU A 11 7.17 -0.96 -7.06
CA LEU A 11 6.77 -0.77 -8.45
C LEU A 11 5.25 -0.52 -8.63
N ASN A 12 4.48 -0.49 -7.54
CA ASN A 12 3.02 -0.28 -7.54
C ASN A 12 2.24 -1.36 -8.31
N LEU A 13 2.72 -2.60 -8.30
CA LEU A 13 2.00 -3.74 -8.88
C LEU A 13 0.80 -4.14 -8.02
N SER A 14 -0.23 -4.73 -8.64
CA SER A 14 -1.38 -5.24 -7.88
C SER A 14 -1.01 -6.47 -7.04
N ASN A 15 -1.61 -6.64 -5.86
CA ASN A 15 -1.35 -7.81 -5.00
C ASN A 15 -1.59 -9.15 -5.72
N ARG A 16 -2.47 -9.19 -6.74
CA ARG A 16 -2.70 -10.37 -7.57
C ARG A 16 -1.51 -10.70 -8.46
N GLN A 17 -0.90 -9.69 -9.07
CA GLN A 17 0.31 -9.87 -9.88
C GLN A 17 1.48 -10.26 -8.98
N ILE A 18 1.63 -9.64 -7.81
CA ILE A 18 2.65 -10.02 -6.83
C ILE A 18 2.49 -11.49 -6.40
N ALA A 19 1.25 -11.94 -6.14
CA ALA A 19 0.95 -13.34 -5.82
C ALA A 19 1.33 -14.30 -6.97
N GLN A 20 1.04 -13.93 -8.21
CA GLN A 20 1.41 -14.73 -9.39
C GLN A 20 2.93 -14.79 -9.61
N GLU A 21 3.65 -13.67 -9.46
CA GLU A 21 5.10 -13.60 -9.64
C GLU A 21 5.88 -14.30 -8.52
N LEU A 22 5.29 -14.39 -7.31
CA LEU A 22 5.89 -15.06 -6.16
C LEU A 22 5.40 -16.51 -5.98
N ASP A 23 4.48 -16.98 -6.82
CA ASP A 23 3.77 -18.27 -6.69
C ASP A 23 3.16 -18.46 -5.27
N LEU A 24 2.54 -17.38 -4.77
CA LEU A 24 1.92 -17.33 -3.44
C LEU A 24 0.41 -17.18 -3.55
N ASP A 25 -0.30 -17.61 -2.52
CA ASP A 25 -1.71 -17.29 -2.39
C ASP A 25 -1.90 -15.78 -2.19
N LYS A 26 -2.99 -15.24 -2.77
CA LYS A 26 -3.32 -13.81 -2.70
C LYS A 26 -3.48 -13.32 -1.25
N ASP A 27 -4.03 -14.16 -0.37
CA ASP A 27 -4.28 -13.81 1.02
C ASP A 27 -2.95 -13.72 1.80
N VAL A 28 -1.98 -14.58 1.47
CA VAL A 28 -0.61 -14.51 2.01
C VAL A 28 0.07 -13.22 1.56
N VAL A 29 -0.01 -12.86 0.27
CA VAL A 29 0.56 -11.59 -0.21
C VAL A 29 -0.12 -10.38 0.42
N GLN A 30 -1.43 -10.44 0.65
CA GLN A 30 -2.17 -9.38 1.30
C GLN A 30 -1.75 -9.19 2.76
N ASP A 31 -1.57 -10.27 3.51
CA ASP A 31 -1.06 -10.25 4.88
C ASP A 31 0.37 -9.67 4.93
N MET A 32 1.26 -10.18 4.07
CA MET A 32 2.64 -9.70 3.95
C MET A 32 2.71 -8.19 3.64
N THR A 33 1.86 -7.73 2.71
CA THR A 33 1.78 -6.32 2.31
C THR A 33 1.23 -5.45 3.45
N THR A 34 0.35 -5.99 4.28
CA THR A 34 -0.25 -5.29 5.43
C THR A 34 0.78 -5.09 6.54
N GLN A 35 1.46 -6.17 6.96
CA GLN A 35 2.53 -6.09 7.96
C GLN A 35 3.63 -5.12 7.53
N LEU A 36 3.97 -5.13 6.24
CA LEU A 36 4.98 -4.24 5.69
C LEU A 36 4.54 -2.77 5.73
N ARG A 37 3.29 -2.48 5.37
CA ARG A 37 2.74 -1.12 5.41
C ARG A 37 2.70 -0.59 6.84
N GLU A 38 2.31 -1.42 7.80
CA GLU A 38 2.34 -1.07 9.23
C GLU A 38 3.77 -0.78 9.71
N GLY A 39 4.74 -1.62 9.35
CA GLY A 39 6.14 -1.39 9.70
C GLY A 39 6.72 -0.10 9.11
N ILE A 40 6.34 0.25 7.87
CA ILE A 40 6.72 1.54 7.25
C ILE A 40 6.09 2.69 8.02
N ASP A 41 4.80 2.59 8.36
CA ASP A 41 4.09 3.67 9.05
C ASP A 41 4.64 3.94 10.45
N GLN A 42 4.95 2.89 11.20
CA GLN A 42 5.62 2.98 12.51
C GLN A 42 7.04 3.55 12.42
N SER A 43 7.72 3.36 11.29
CA SER A 43 9.07 3.87 11.05
C SER A 43 9.07 5.34 10.59
N LYS A 44 7.91 5.90 10.21
CA LYS A 44 7.84 7.31 9.80
C LYS A 44 8.12 8.21 11.01
N PRO A 45 9.07 9.15 10.89
CA PRO A 45 9.27 10.15 11.92
C PRO A 45 8.05 11.06 12.01
N GLU A 46 7.74 11.55 13.22
CA GLU A 46 6.69 12.55 13.40
C GLU A 46 7.00 13.80 12.59
N VAL A 47 6.14 14.11 11.63
CA VAL A 47 6.25 15.30 10.82
C VAL A 47 5.71 16.48 11.63
N ASN A 48 6.62 17.30 12.18
CA ASN A 48 6.27 18.58 12.78
C ASN A 48 6.14 19.63 11.67
N LEU A 49 4.91 19.88 11.23
CA LEU A 49 4.62 20.93 10.25
C LEU A 49 4.69 22.30 10.94
N SER A 50 5.61 23.17 10.50
CA SER A 50 5.72 24.56 10.97
C SER A 50 5.73 25.53 9.79
N GLY A 51 4.92 26.60 9.86
CA GLY A 51 4.81 27.61 8.80
C GLY A 51 3.57 27.44 7.91
N SER A 52 3.61 28.03 6.70
CA SER A 52 2.54 27.87 5.71
C SER A 52 2.73 26.53 4.99
N VAL A 53 1.74 25.64 5.09
CA VAL A 53 1.78 24.32 4.45
C VAL A 53 1.03 24.38 3.12
N GLU A 54 1.62 23.77 2.09
CA GLU A 54 0.95 23.52 0.81
C GLU A 54 0.35 22.12 0.86
N CYS A 55 -0.96 22.04 0.70
CA CYS A 55 -1.67 20.76 0.61
C CYS A 55 -1.97 20.47 -0.85
N ASP A 56 -1.40 19.40 -1.39
CA ASP A 56 -1.78 18.88 -2.70
C ASP A 56 -2.93 17.88 -2.51
N GLU A 57 -4.07 18.12 -3.18
CA GLU A 57 -5.24 17.26 -3.08
C GLU A 57 -5.28 16.28 -4.26
N VAL A 58 -5.19 14.99 -3.95
CA VAL A 58 -5.34 13.92 -4.92
C VAL A 58 -6.68 13.22 -4.69
N TYR A 59 -7.57 13.33 -5.67
CA TYR A 59 -8.85 12.61 -5.65
C TYR A 59 -8.63 11.15 -6.04
N VAL A 60 -8.91 10.24 -5.11
CA VAL A 60 -8.85 8.78 -5.34
C VAL A 60 -10.27 8.22 -5.26
N THR A 61 -10.76 7.63 -6.35
CA THR A 61 -12.03 6.90 -6.34
C THR A 61 -11.86 5.62 -5.54
N ALA A 62 -12.35 5.60 -4.30
CA ALA A 62 -12.45 4.37 -3.54
C ALA A 62 -13.42 3.42 -4.27
N GLY A 63 -12.98 2.18 -4.54
CA GLY A 63 -13.83 1.12 -5.10
C GLY A 63 -14.87 0.61 -4.09
N HIS A 64 -15.61 1.51 -3.45
CA HIS A 64 -16.78 1.14 -2.67
C HIS A 64 -17.82 0.61 -3.66
N LYS A 65 -18.15 -0.68 -3.59
CA LYS A 65 -19.35 -1.23 -4.21
C LYS A 65 -20.58 -0.73 -3.43
N GLY A 66 -20.83 0.57 -3.44
CA GLY A 66 -22.16 1.09 -3.22
C GLY A 66 -22.90 0.96 -4.54
N GLN A 67 -23.82 0.00 -4.66
CA GLN A 67 -24.96 0.17 -5.56
C GLN A 67 -26.03 0.93 -4.76
N PRO A 68 -26.22 2.23 -4.98
CA PRO A 68 -27.49 2.87 -4.70
C PRO A 68 -28.27 2.99 -6.00
N GLU A 69 -28.91 1.89 -6.43
CA GLU A 69 -30.21 1.81 -7.13
C GLU A 69 -30.68 0.34 -7.12
#